data_AF-A0A432EWY5-F1
#
_entry.id   AF-A0A432EWY5-F1
#
_cell.length_a   1.000
_cell.length_b   1.000
_cell.length_c   1.000
_cell.angle_alpha   90.00
_cell.angle_beta   90.00
_cell.angle_gamma   90.00
#
_symmetry.space_group_name_H-M   'P 1'
#
loop_
_entity.id
_entity.type
_entity.pdbx_description
1 polymer ?
#
loop_
_entity_poly.entity_id
_entity_poly.type
_entity_poly.pdbx_seq_one_letter_code
_entity_poly.pdbx_strand_id
1 'polypeptide(L)'
;MGRLLFFILFIISIIAIVYFLRVLWKKFRQTITGVVEKGSDIATQQQEKWKRRERRKKLPREIQQLIVQYEQLLELNDDLSHTWQEALQPAYRSLGDIIHILSASPKKMNKVRNLFNTSLPALDKFVATLKENQQFMNHEEAQKVKENIALINKDLQQHEQILHKSRRFDFDVLMDVIKIRLKRD
;
A
#
# COMPACT_ATOMS: atom_id res chain seq x y z
N MET A 1 33.27 59.03 -39.23
CA MET A 1 32.55 58.62 -38.00
C MET A 1 31.53 57.50 -38.21
N GLY A 2 30.88 57.34 -39.37
CA GLY A 2 29.84 56.31 -39.57
C GLY A 2 30.28 54.84 -39.46
N ARG A 3 31.51 54.49 -39.86
CA ARG A 3 32.01 53.09 -39.82
C ARG A 3 32.22 52.55 -38.40
N LEU A 4 32.60 53.41 -37.46
CA LEU A 4 32.87 53.03 -36.06
C LEU A 4 31.55 52.82 -35.29
N LEU A 5 30.54 53.63 -35.61
CA LEU A 5 29.17 53.49 -35.10
C LEU A 5 28.50 52.19 -35.58
N PHE A 6 28.70 51.82 -36.84
CA PHE A 6 28.24 50.52 -37.37
C PHE A 6 28.90 49.33 -36.66
N PHE A 7 30.20 49.42 -36.35
CA PHE A 7 30.92 48.35 -35.66
C PHE A 7 30.43 48.16 -34.21
N ILE A 8 30.17 49.26 -33.50
CA ILE A 8 29.62 49.22 -32.14
C ILE A 8 28.21 48.61 -32.15
N LEU A 9 27.33 49.03 -33.08
CA LEU A 9 25.98 48.48 -33.20
C LEU A 9 25.99 46.99 -33.56
N PHE A 10 26.94 46.55 -34.39
CA PHE A 10 27.10 45.14 -34.74
C PHE A 10 27.51 44.29 -33.52
N ILE A 11 28.45 44.78 -32.69
CA ILE A 11 28.85 44.10 -31.46
C ILE A 11 27.69 44.02 -30.46
N ILE A 12 26.91 45.10 -30.29
CA ILE A 12 25.74 45.12 -29.40
C ILE A 12 24.70 44.10 -29.87
N SER A 13 24.46 43.99 -31.18
CA SER A 13 23.55 43.01 -31.76
C SER A 13 23.99 41.57 -31.48
N ILE A 14 25.28 41.27 -31.64
CA ILE A 14 25.83 39.94 -31.31
C ILE A 14 25.65 39.63 -29.82
N ILE A 15 25.94 40.59 -28.94
CA ILE A 15 25.77 40.40 -27.49
C ILE A 15 24.29 40.13 -27.14
N ALA A 16 23.36 40.86 -27.77
CA ALA A 16 21.92 40.66 -27.57
C ALA A 16 21.48 39.27 -28.04
N ILE A 17 21.98 38.77 -29.18
CA ILE A 17 21.69 37.43 -29.69
C ILE A 17 22.20 36.35 -28.74
N VAL A 18 23.45 36.48 -28.25
CA VAL A 18 24.03 35.53 -27.29
C VAL A 18 23.23 35.52 -25.99
N TYR A 19 22.81 36.68 -25.50
CA TYR A 19 21.95 36.78 -24.32
C TYR A 19 20.59 36.10 -24.55
N PHE A 20 19.96 36.32 -25.70
CA PHE A 20 18.67 35.73 -26.03
C PHE A 20 18.74 34.20 -26.13
N LEU A 21 19.78 33.67 -26.79
CA LEU A 21 20.04 32.22 -26.86
C LEU A 21 20.21 31.59 -25.47
N ARG A 22 20.91 32.28 -24.56
CA ARG A 22 21.08 31.82 -23.18
C ARG A 22 19.75 31.75 -22.42
N VAL A 23 18.89 32.76 -22.59
CA VAL A 23 17.56 32.80 -21.94
C VAL A 23 16.65 31.69 -22.48
N LEU A 24 16.64 31.49 -23.79
CA LEU A 24 15.89 30.39 -24.43
C LEU A 24 16.37 29.03 -23.93
N TRP A 25 17.68 28.80 -23.87
CA TRP A 25 18.23 27.54 -23.37
C TRP A 25 17.86 27.27 -21.91
N LYS A 26 17.87 28.31 -21.05
CA LYS A 26 17.46 28.19 -19.66
C LYS A 26 15.99 27.78 -19.52
N LYS A 27 15.09 28.38 -20.32
CA LYS A 27 13.66 28.03 -20.31
C LYS A 27 13.42 26.63 -20.88
N PHE A 28 14.07 26.27 -21.98
CA PHE A 28 13.91 24.95 -22.60
C PHE A 28 14.39 23.82 -21.67
N ARG A 29 15.50 24.04 -20.96
CA ARG A 29 16.01 23.09 -19.95
C ARG A 29 15.00 22.85 -18.83
N GLN A 30 14.34 23.90 -18.32
CA GLN A 30 13.33 23.80 -17.27
C GLN A 30 12.08 23.02 -17.72
N THR A 31 11.64 23.19 -18.97
CA THR A 31 10.49 22.47 -19.52
C THR A 31 10.80 20.99 -19.76
N ILE A 32 11.99 20.67 -20.28
CA ILE A 32 12.40 19.28 -20.48
C ILE A 32 12.52 18.55 -19.13
N THR A 33 13.15 19.15 -18.12
CA THR A 33 13.27 18.51 -16.80
C THR A 33 11.91 18.21 -16.19
N GLY A 34 10.93 19.12 -16.28
CA GLY A 34 9.59 18.89 -15.74
C GLY A 34 8.74 17.85 -16.49
N VAL A 35 8.95 17.68 -17.80
CA VAL A 35 8.27 16.64 -18.61
C VAL A 35 8.93 15.27 -18.40
N VAL A 36 10.26 15.24 -18.27
CA VAL A 36 11.02 14.00 -17.99
C VAL A 36 10.73 13.50 -16.57
N GLU A 37 10.63 14.39 -15.58
CA GLU A 37 10.24 14.03 -14.21
C GLU A 37 8.83 13.43 -14.18
N LYS A 38 7.83 14.11 -14.77
CA LYS A 38 6.46 13.57 -14.87
C LYS A 38 6.35 12.27 -15.65
N GLY A 39 7.12 12.13 -16.74
CA GLY A 39 7.20 10.89 -17.51
C GLY A 39 7.83 9.75 -16.73
N SER A 40 8.89 10.04 -15.96
CA SER A 40 9.56 9.06 -15.11
C SER A 40 8.70 8.62 -13.93
N ASP A 41 7.90 9.52 -13.35
CA ASP A 41 6.98 9.20 -12.26
C ASP A 41 5.82 8.31 -12.75
N ILE A 42 5.27 8.58 -13.94
CA ILE A 42 4.22 7.74 -14.52
C ILE A 42 4.76 6.37 -14.92
N ALA A 43 5.97 6.31 -15.51
CA ALA A 43 6.62 5.07 -15.88
C ALA A 43 6.97 4.21 -14.65
N THR A 44 7.48 4.82 -13.58
CA THR A 44 7.76 4.12 -12.32
C THR A 44 6.49 3.62 -11.65
N GLN A 45 5.41 4.42 -11.60
CA GLN A 45 4.12 3.97 -11.06
C GLN A 45 3.52 2.80 -11.86
N GLN A 46 3.57 2.84 -13.20
CA GLN A 46 3.12 1.72 -14.02
C GLN A 46 4.00 0.48 -13.84
N GLN A 47 5.31 0.66 -13.77
CA GLN A 47 6.27 -0.42 -13.54
C GLN A 47 6.08 -1.06 -12.16
N GLU A 48 5.75 -0.28 -11.12
CA GLU A 48 5.39 -0.81 -9.82
C GLU A 48 4.09 -1.61 -9.84
N LYS A 49 3.05 -1.11 -10.53
CA LYS A 49 1.80 -1.87 -10.71
C LYS A 49 2.06 -3.19 -11.42
N TRP A 50 2.90 -3.19 -12.45
CA TRP A 50 3.30 -4.41 -13.16
C TRP A 50 4.10 -5.37 -12.26
N LYS A 51 5.10 -4.87 -11.52
CA LYS A 51 5.86 -5.67 -10.55
C LYS A 51 4.95 -6.27 -9.47
N ARG A 52 3.96 -5.53 -8.98
CA ARG A 52 2.95 -6.05 -8.02
C ARG A 52 2.13 -7.18 -8.64
N ARG A 53 1.68 -7.03 -9.90
CA ARG A 53 0.95 -8.09 -10.62
C ARG A 53 1.81 -9.34 -10.85
N GLU A 54 3.06 -9.19 -11.25
CA GLU A 54 3.99 -10.32 -11.41
C GLU A 54 4.29 -11.03 -10.10
N ARG A 55 4.50 -10.28 -9.01
CA ARG A 55 4.67 -10.86 -7.67
C ARG A 55 3.42 -11.62 -7.24
N ARG A 56 2.22 -11.08 -7.48
CA ARG A 56 0.95 -11.77 -7.20
C ARG A 56 0.82 -13.09 -7.95
N LYS A 57 1.20 -13.14 -9.24
CA LYS A 57 1.15 -14.38 -10.04
C LYS A 57 2.02 -15.52 -9.49
N LYS A 58 3.07 -15.20 -8.74
CA LYS A 58 3.97 -16.19 -8.11
C LYS A 58 3.46 -16.72 -6.77
N LEU A 59 2.39 -16.14 -6.22
CA LEU A 59 1.79 -16.60 -4.96
C LEU A 59 0.87 -17.79 -5.20
N PRO A 60 0.65 -18.66 -4.19
CA PRO A 60 -0.41 -19.67 -4.23
C PRO A 60 -1.78 -19.07 -4.53
N ARG A 61 -2.64 -19.87 -5.19
CA ARG A 61 -3.95 -19.43 -5.68
C ARG A 61 -4.85 -18.92 -4.56
N GLU A 62 -4.77 -19.53 -3.40
CA GLU A 62 -5.53 -19.18 -2.20
C GLU A 62 -5.15 -17.79 -1.68
N ILE A 63 -3.86 -17.43 -1.70
CA ILE A 63 -3.39 -16.11 -1.30
C ILE A 63 -3.78 -15.06 -2.34
N GLN A 64 -3.74 -15.41 -3.63
CA GLN A 64 -4.26 -14.53 -4.68
C GLN A 64 -5.76 -14.26 -4.49
N GLN A 65 -6.55 -15.30 -4.20
CA GLN A 65 -7.99 -15.18 -3.92
C GLN A 65 -8.25 -14.32 -2.68
N LEU A 66 -7.48 -14.51 -1.61
CA LEU A 66 -7.57 -13.69 -0.40
C LEU A 66 -7.31 -12.20 -0.68
N ILE A 67 -6.30 -11.89 -1.51
CA ILE A 67 -6.02 -10.50 -1.91
C ILE A 67 -7.19 -9.90 -2.67
N VAL A 68 -7.78 -10.64 -3.63
CA VAL A 68 -8.93 -10.18 -4.40
C VAL A 68 -10.14 -9.97 -3.50
N GLN A 69 -10.43 -10.90 -2.59
CA GLN A 69 -11.53 -10.78 -1.63
C GLN A 69 -11.33 -9.60 -0.68
N TYR A 70 -10.10 -9.35 -0.24
CA TYR A 70 -9.78 -8.17 0.56
C TYR A 70 -10.00 -6.87 -0.19
N GLU A 71 -9.60 -6.79 -1.47
CA GLU A 71 -9.88 -5.63 -2.32
C GLU A 71 -11.40 -5.41 -2.48
N GLN A 72 -12.18 -6.47 -2.70
CA GLN A 72 -13.65 -6.39 -2.76
C GLN A 72 -14.28 -5.92 -1.44
N LEU A 73 -13.77 -6.40 -0.30
CA LEU A 73 -14.23 -5.98 1.02
C LEU A 73 -13.96 -4.49 1.29
N LEU A 74 -12.82 -3.97 0.83
CA LEU A 74 -12.53 -2.54 0.92
C LEU A 74 -13.49 -1.72 0.07
N GLU A 75 -13.81 -2.17 -1.15
CA GLU A 75 -14.82 -1.51 -2.00
C GLU A 75 -16.21 -1.52 -1.33
N LEU A 76 -16.62 -2.64 -0.73
CA LEU A 76 -17.88 -2.72 0.02
C LEU A 76 -17.88 -1.82 1.25
N ASN A 77 -16.74 -1.65 1.90
CA ASN A 77 -16.59 -0.76 3.05
C ASN A 77 -16.77 0.71 2.66
N ASP A 78 -16.27 1.12 1.49
CA ASP A 78 -16.40 2.50 1.01
C ASP A 78 -17.88 2.91 0.82
N ASP A 79 -18.77 1.94 0.62
CA ASP A 79 -20.23 2.14 0.52
C ASP A 79 -20.96 2.18 1.89
N LEU A 80 -20.27 1.93 3.00
CA LEU A 80 -20.83 2.00 4.35
C LEU A 80 -20.82 3.43 4.90
N SER A 81 -21.69 3.72 5.87
CA SER A 81 -21.60 4.97 6.63
C SER A 81 -20.29 5.05 7.43
N HIS A 82 -19.80 6.27 7.68
CA HIS A 82 -18.55 6.53 8.39
C HIS A 82 -18.43 5.77 9.72
N THR A 83 -19.52 5.70 10.49
CA THR A 83 -19.59 4.98 11.77
C THR A 83 -19.18 3.51 11.63
N TRP A 84 -19.64 2.84 10.57
CA TRP A 84 -19.35 1.43 10.33
C TRP A 84 -17.97 1.22 9.72
N GLN A 85 -17.52 2.16 8.87
CA GLN A 85 -16.15 2.16 8.34
C GLN A 85 -15.11 2.23 9.47
N GLU A 86 -15.28 3.17 10.40
CA GLU A 86 -14.40 3.31 11.57
C GLU A 86 -14.41 2.05 12.44
N ALA A 87 -15.59 1.46 12.66
CA ALA A 87 -15.72 0.25 13.46
C ALA A 87 -15.01 -0.96 12.83
N LEU A 88 -15.08 -1.12 11.50
CA LEU A 88 -14.46 -2.23 10.77
C LEU A 88 -12.96 -2.02 10.47
N GLN A 89 -12.46 -0.79 10.55
CA GLN A 89 -11.08 -0.46 10.23
C GLN A 89 -10.02 -1.33 10.96
N PRO A 90 -10.16 -1.65 12.26
CA PRO A 90 -9.23 -2.56 12.94
C PRO A 90 -9.22 -3.97 12.37
N ALA A 91 -10.38 -4.48 11.96
CA ALA A 91 -10.51 -5.81 11.35
C ALA A 91 -9.82 -5.84 9.97
N TYR A 92 -10.04 -4.82 9.13
CA TYR A 92 -9.36 -4.72 7.83
C TYR A 92 -7.86 -4.57 7.96
N ARG A 93 -7.38 -3.81 8.96
CA ARG A 93 -5.96 -3.70 9.25
C ARG A 93 -5.35 -5.07 9.57
N SER A 94 -5.96 -5.83 10.48
CA SER A 94 -5.51 -7.17 10.85
C SER A 94 -5.50 -8.11 9.64
N LEU A 95 -6.53 -8.05 8.79
CA LEU A 95 -6.60 -8.83 7.55
C LEU A 95 -5.51 -8.44 6.55
N GLY A 96 -5.23 -7.14 6.40
CA GLY A 96 -4.13 -6.63 5.58
C GLY A 96 -2.76 -7.10 6.07
N ASP A 97 -2.54 -7.10 7.39
CA ASP A 97 -1.30 -7.60 8.00
C ASP A 97 -1.13 -9.11 7.79
N ILE A 98 -2.21 -9.89 7.92
CA ILE A 98 -2.21 -11.32 7.58
C ILE A 98 -1.82 -11.53 6.11
N ILE A 99 -2.44 -10.80 5.18
CA ILE A 99 -2.14 -10.88 3.73
C ILE A 99 -0.68 -10.57 3.47
N HIS A 100 -0.15 -9.53 4.11
CA HIS A 100 1.26 -9.15 3.98
C HIS A 100 2.19 -10.29 4.45
N ILE A 101 1.91 -10.90 5.62
CA ILE A 101 2.70 -12.02 6.14
C ILE A 101 2.61 -13.25 5.23
N LEU A 102 1.41 -13.61 4.77
CA LEU A 102 1.21 -14.76 3.90
C LEU A 102 1.85 -14.55 2.53
N SER A 103 1.82 -13.33 1.98
CA SER A 103 2.50 -13.00 0.73
C SER A 103 4.02 -13.13 0.85
N ALA A 104 4.58 -12.76 2.02
CA ALA A 104 6.01 -12.92 2.30
C ALA A 104 6.38 -14.38 2.67
N SER A 105 5.45 -15.17 3.20
CA SER A 105 5.70 -16.53 3.67
C SER A 105 4.51 -17.47 3.41
N PRO A 106 4.29 -17.89 2.14
CA PRO A 106 3.10 -18.65 1.75
C PRO A 106 2.95 -19.99 2.48
N LYS A 107 4.06 -20.60 2.92
CA LYS A 107 4.08 -21.86 3.68
C LYS A 107 3.31 -21.78 5.01
N LYS A 108 3.10 -20.57 5.55
CA LYS A 108 2.36 -20.36 6.80
C LYS A 108 0.84 -20.44 6.64
N MET A 109 0.33 -20.46 5.40
CA MET A 109 -1.10 -20.51 5.10
C MET A 109 -1.84 -21.64 5.83
N ASN A 110 -1.22 -22.81 5.95
CA ASN A 110 -1.80 -23.96 6.65
C ASN A 110 -2.09 -23.67 8.14
N LYS A 111 -1.36 -22.74 8.78
CA LYS A 111 -1.55 -22.37 10.19
C LYS A 111 -2.81 -21.55 10.43
N VAL A 112 -3.31 -20.89 9.38
CA VAL A 112 -4.50 -20.03 9.42
C VAL A 112 -5.56 -20.55 8.45
N ARG A 113 -5.65 -21.87 8.23
CA ARG A 113 -6.64 -22.45 7.31
C ARG A 113 -8.08 -22.09 7.69
N ASN A 114 -8.35 -21.94 9.00
CA ASN A 114 -9.66 -21.51 9.50
C ASN A 114 -10.02 -20.10 9.03
N LEU A 115 -9.06 -19.19 8.86
CA LEU A 115 -9.31 -17.87 8.28
C LEU A 115 -10.06 -17.98 6.95
N PHE A 116 -9.58 -18.86 6.06
CA PHE A 116 -10.15 -19.03 4.71
C PHE A 116 -11.50 -19.74 4.72
N ASN A 117 -11.69 -20.68 5.64
CA ASN A 117 -12.89 -21.53 5.66
C ASN A 117 -14.05 -20.91 6.44
N THR A 118 -13.75 -20.13 7.48
CA THR A 118 -14.77 -19.64 8.42
C THR A 118 -14.76 -18.13 8.53
N SER A 119 -13.63 -17.53 8.89
CA SER A 119 -13.59 -16.13 9.32
C SER A 119 -13.80 -15.15 8.17
N LEU A 120 -13.16 -15.41 7.04
CA LEU A 120 -13.26 -14.57 5.85
C LEU A 120 -14.65 -14.65 5.18
N PRO A 121 -15.24 -15.83 4.96
CA PRO A 121 -16.64 -15.93 4.51
C PRO A 121 -17.64 -15.29 5.48
N ALA A 122 -17.38 -15.38 6.80
CA ALA A 122 -18.24 -14.75 7.79
C ALA A 122 -18.15 -13.22 7.74
N LEU A 123 -16.94 -12.66 7.59
CA LEU A 123 -16.73 -11.22 7.41
C LEU A 123 -17.40 -10.72 6.12
N ASP A 124 -17.24 -11.44 5.01
CA ASP A 124 -17.86 -11.08 3.72
C ASP A 124 -19.38 -11.01 3.81
N LYS A 125 -20.02 -12.07 4.32
CA LYS A 125 -21.47 -12.09 4.56
C LYS A 125 -21.89 -10.97 5.52
N PHE A 126 -21.14 -10.76 6.59
CA PHE A 126 -21.45 -9.73 7.58
C PHE A 126 -21.44 -8.32 6.97
N VAL A 127 -20.40 -7.98 6.21
CA VAL A 127 -20.26 -6.67 5.56
C VAL A 127 -21.35 -6.47 4.51
N ALA A 128 -21.67 -7.50 3.72
CA ALA A 128 -22.79 -7.44 2.76
C ALA A 128 -24.14 -7.19 3.46
N THR A 129 -24.45 -7.95 4.52
CA THR A 129 -25.69 -7.75 5.31
C THR A 129 -25.72 -6.38 5.99
N LEU A 130 -24.58 -5.90 6.49
CA LEU A 130 -24.45 -4.57 7.09
C LEU A 130 -24.75 -3.48 6.06
N LYS A 131 -24.22 -3.61 4.85
CA LYS A 131 -24.45 -2.68 3.75
C LYS A 131 -25.94 -2.56 3.39
N GLU A 132 -26.65 -3.68 3.34
CA GLU A 132 -28.08 -3.71 3.04
C GLU A 132 -28.95 -3.11 4.17
N ASN A 133 -28.59 -3.37 5.43
CA ASN A 133 -29.46 -3.08 6.56
C ASN A 133 -29.10 -1.82 7.36
N GLN A 134 -27.96 -1.18 7.10
CA GLN A 134 -27.46 -0.03 7.88
C GLN A 134 -28.43 1.15 8.00
N GLN A 135 -29.36 1.33 7.05
CA GLN A 135 -30.33 2.44 7.08
C GLN A 135 -31.59 2.14 7.91
N PHE A 136 -31.84 0.87 8.22
CA PHE A 136 -33.06 0.42 8.90
C PHE A 136 -32.79 -0.07 10.33
N MET A 137 -31.54 0.00 10.79
CA MET A 137 -31.15 -0.51 12.10
C MET A 137 -31.68 0.35 13.24
N ASN A 138 -32.27 -0.31 14.22
CA ASN A 138 -32.54 0.28 15.52
C ASN A 138 -31.27 0.26 16.41
N HIS A 139 -31.36 0.93 17.56
CA HIS A 139 -30.21 1.06 18.47
C HIS A 139 -29.71 -0.28 19.02
N GLU A 140 -30.60 -1.25 19.28
CA GLU A 140 -30.21 -2.57 19.79
C GLU A 140 -29.48 -3.39 18.74
N GLU A 141 -29.95 -3.36 17.49
CA GLU A 141 -29.31 -3.99 16.34
C GLU A 141 -27.94 -3.38 16.07
N ALA A 142 -27.84 -2.05 16.10
CA ALA A 142 -26.57 -1.36 15.93
C ALA A 142 -25.54 -1.76 17.01
N GLN A 143 -25.99 -1.99 18.26
CA GLN A 143 -25.12 -2.46 19.33
C GLN A 143 -24.63 -3.90 19.08
N LYS A 144 -25.51 -4.81 18.66
CA LYS A 144 -25.14 -6.18 18.29
C LYS A 144 -24.16 -6.21 17.12
N VAL A 145 -24.34 -5.34 16.13
CA VAL A 145 -23.40 -5.18 15.01
C VAL A 145 -22.01 -4.78 15.51
N LYS A 146 -21.91 -3.81 16.44
CA LYS A 146 -20.61 -3.43 17.04
C LYS A 146 -19.96 -4.60 17.80
N GLU A 147 -20.74 -5.36 18.55
CA GLU A 147 -20.25 -6.55 19.26
C GLU A 147 -19.73 -7.62 18.29
N ASN A 148 -20.46 -7.87 17.20
CA ASN A 148 -20.04 -8.79 16.15
C ASN A 148 -18.75 -8.32 15.45
N ILE A 149 -18.61 -7.02 15.18
CA ILE A 149 -17.38 -6.44 14.64
C ILE A 149 -16.22 -6.68 15.61
N ALA A 150 -16.41 -6.48 16.90
CA ALA A 150 -15.39 -6.73 17.91
C ALA A 150 -14.97 -8.21 17.96
N LEU A 151 -15.93 -9.15 17.83
CA LEU A 151 -15.65 -10.58 17.76
C LEU A 151 -14.85 -10.95 16.50
N ILE A 152 -15.25 -10.43 15.33
CA ILE A 152 -14.53 -10.65 14.07
C ILE A 152 -13.11 -10.11 14.15
N ASN A 153 -12.94 -8.88 14.66
CA ASN A 153 -11.61 -8.28 14.84
C ASN A 153 -10.74 -9.13 15.76
N LYS A 154 -11.29 -9.60 16.89
CA LYS A 154 -10.56 -10.46 17.83
C LYS A 154 -10.11 -11.77 17.17
N ASP A 155 -10.96 -12.40 16.37
CA ASP A 155 -10.61 -13.63 15.64
C ASP A 155 -9.49 -13.36 14.61
N LEU A 156 -9.58 -12.28 13.84
CA LEU A 156 -8.53 -11.88 12.89
C LEU A 156 -7.20 -11.61 13.60
N GLN A 157 -7.21 -10.90 14.71
CA GLN A 157 -6.01 -10.68 15.53
C GLN A 157 -5.40 -11.98 16.05
N GLN A 158 -6.22 -13.00 16.37
CA GLN A 158 -5.69 -14.32 16.76
C GLN A 158 -4.95 -15.00 15.59
N HIS A 159 -5.51 -14.95 14.38
CA HIS A 159 -4.82 -15.46 13.17
C HIS A 159 -3.51 -14.70 12.91
N GLU A 160 -3.53 -13.39 13.04
CA GLU A 160 -2.34 -12.52 12.90
C GLU A 160 -1.25 -12.93 13.92
N GLN A 161 -1.62 -13.09 15.19
CA GLN A 161 -0.69 -13.52 16.24
C GLN A 161 -0.10 -14.91 16.00
N ILE A 162 -0.89 -15.87 15.49
CA ILE A 162 -0.41 -17.21 15.11
C ILE A 162 0.70 -17.10 14.05
N LEU A 163 0.53 -16.20 13.08
CA LEU A 163 1.51 -15.97 12.02
C LEU A 163 2.78 -15.26 12.52
N HIS A 164 2.64 -14.35 13.49
CA HIS A 164 3.76 -13.65 14.15
C HIS A 164 4.55 -14.51 15.13
N LYS A 165 3.90 -15.40 15.90
CA LYS A 165 4.59 -16.29 16.88
C LYS A 165 5.66 -17.16 16.22
N SER A 166 5.49 -17.50 14.95
CA SER A 166 6.51 -18.21 14.17
C SER A 166 7.82 -17.43 13.97
N ARG A 167 7.88 -16.14 14.31
CA ARG A 167 9.06 -15.28 14.16
C ARG A 167 9.86 -15.11 15.46
N ARG A 168 9.33 -15.53 16.62
CA ARG A 168 10.06 -15.46 17.91
C ARG A 168 11.21 -16.47 18.01
N PHE A 169 11.29 -17.46 17.13
CA PHE A 169 12.28 -18.54 17.22
C PHE A 169 13.71 -18.13 16.83
N ASP A 170 13.92 -17.00 16.16
CA ASP A 170 15.26 -16.61 15.71
C ASP A 170 15.96 -15.60 16.62
N PHE A 171 15.23 -14.79 17.39
CA PHE A 171 15.85 -13.78 18.26
C PHE A 171 16.44 -14.38 19.55
N ASP A 172 15.73 -15.30 20.20
CA ASP A 172 16.25 -15.95 21.41
C ASP A 172 17.46 -16.84 21.08
N VAL A 173 17.41 -17.55 19.94
CA VAL A 173 18.54 -18.34 19.43
C VAL A 173 19.73 -17.44 19.05
N LEU A 174 19.49 -16.32 18.36
CA LEU A 174 20.56 -15.35 18.06
C LEU A 174 21.16 -14.75 19.34
N MET A 175 20.33 -14.44 20.33
CA MET A 175 20.78 -13.90 21.60
C MET A 175 21.60 -14.93 22.40
N ASP A 176 21.19 -16.20 22.37
CA ASP A 176 21.94 -17.28 23.01
C ASP A 176 23.27 -17.55 22.30
N VAL A 177 23.31 -17.50 20.97
CA VAL A 177 24.56 -17.58 20.20
C VAL A 177 25.50 -16.42 20.53
N ILE A 178 24.97 -15.20 20.64
CA ILE A 178 25.75 -14.00 21.05
C ILE A 178 26.27 -14.15 22.48
N LYS A 179 25.43 -14.59 23.43
CA LYS A 179 25.83 -14.84 24.82
C LYS A 179 26.91 -15.92 24.95
N ILE A 180 26.82 -16.99 24.15
CA ILE A 180 27.84 -18.05 24.13
C ILE A 180 29.17 -17.50 23.60
N ARG A 181 29.13 -16.62 22.60
CA ARG A 181 30.34 -15.98 22.05
C ARG A 181 31.00 -15.04 23.07
N LEU A 182 30.22 -14.20 23.72
CA LEU A 182 30.70 -13.26 24.76
C LEU A 182 31.21 -13.95 26.04
N LYS A 183 30.89 -15.23 26.26
CA LYS A 183 31.42 -16.04 27.37
C LYS A 183 32.72 -16.77 27.04
N ARG A 184 33.11 -16.83 25.76
CA ARG A 184 34.32 -17.53 25.29
C ARG A 184 35.47 -16.59 24.95
N ASP A 185 35.22 -15.28 24.94
CA ASP A 185 36.22 -14.22 25.00
C ASP A 185 36.42 -13.82 26.48
#